data_AF-A0A8E2F4K1-F1
#
_entry.id   AF-A0A8E2F4K1-F1
#
_cell.length_a   1.000
_cell.length_b   1.000
_cell.length_c   1.000
_cell.angle_alpha   90.00
_cell.angle_beta   90.00
_cell.angle_gamma   90.00
#
_symmetry.space_group_name_H-M   'P 1'
#
loop_
_entity.id
_entity.type
_entity.pdbx_description
1 polymer ?
#
loop_
_entity_poly.entity_id
_entity_poly.type
_entity_poly.pdbx_seq_one_letter_code
_entity_poly.pdbx_strand_id
1 'polypeptide(L)'
;EAELKKELLDLRREVARLQQKETQFRDIILSSAGTQKITDQEVIQAFADLRQKVQQLASSSTFDLANIPAISSDWTQKMKNFYAVCRPLRSRDVSNRLKARIFAILHQLILGEPYFGLKRENHTTPRNGELWDIDVMDQELTLCAVNAGAIADWRICTLNCIDLLKLPDEYSHSVAATIENFFAPLIHKRATKSQRKEMEEKILEVSKKSVELRMMMQRSKEGY
;
A
#
# COMPACT_ATOMS: atom_id res chain seq x y z
N GLU A 1 -37.02 -21.89 -32.05
CA GLU A 1 -35.89 -22.74 -32.53
C GLU A 1 -34.79 -21.93 -33.25
N ALA A 2 -35.12 -21.04 -34.20
CA ALA A 2 -34.14 -20.19 -34.89
C ALA A 2 -33.44 -19.19 -33.95
N GLU A 3 -34.16 -18.65 -32.97
CA GLU A 3 -33.65 -17.67 -32.00
C GLU A 3 -32.65 -18.30 -31.01
N LEU A 4 -32.96 -19.50 -30.50
CA LEU A 4 -32.01 -20.28 -29.69
C LEU A 4 -30.73 -20.63 -30.45
N LYS A 5 -30.82 -20.96 -31.74
CA LYS A 5 -29.63 -21.24 -32.58
C LYS A 5 -28.75 -19.99 -32.76
N LYS A 6 -29.36 -18.81 -32.83
CA LYS A 6 -28.66 -17.52 -32.92
C LYS A 6 -27.95 -17.17 -31.61
N GLU A 7 -28.63 -17.29 -30.47
CA GLU A 7 -28.01 -17.09 -29.15
C GLU A 7 -26.83 -18.05 -28.91
N LEU A 8 -26.98 -19.32 -29.27
CA LEU A 8 -25.90 -20.31 -29.14
C LEU A 8 -24.66 -19.95 -29.98
N LEU A 9 -24.88 -19.40 -31.18
CA LEU A 9 -23.81 -18.93 -32.06
C LEU A 9 -23.11 -17.71 -31.48
N ASP A 10 -23.86 -16.75 -30.93
CA ASP A 10 -23.30 -15.54 -30.34
C ASP A 10 -22.53 -15.84 -29.05
N LEU A 11 -23.06 -16.75 -28.20
CA LEU A 11 -22.35 -17.26 -27.03
C LEU A 11 -21.06 -17.98 -27.39
N ARG A 12 -21.06 -18.82 -28.44
CA ARG A 12 -19.84 -19.51 -28.90
C ARG A 12 -18.79 -18.54 -29.41
N ARG A 13 -19.20 -17.50 -30.15
CA ARG A 13 -18.28 -16.42 -30.58
C ARG A 13 -17.70 -15.68 -29.40
N GLU A 14 -18.52 -15.38 -28.40
CA GLU A 14 -18.06 -14.68 -27.20
C GLU A 14 -17.10 -15.53 -26.38
N VAL A 15 -17.38 -16.83 -26.21
CA VAL A 15 -16.46 -17.77 -25.55
C VAL A 15 -15.13 -17.85 -26.31
N ALA A 16 -15.14 -17.98 -27.63
CA ALA A 16 -13.92 -18.02 -28.44
C ALA A 16 -13.12 -16.71 -28.33
N ARG A 17 -13.81 -15.56 -28.31
CA ARG A 17 -13.18 -14.23 -28.13
C ARG A 17 -12.54 -14.11 -26.74
N LEU A 18 -13.20 -14.60 -25.70
CA LEU A 18 -12.68 -14.60 -24.33
C LEU A 18 -11.47 -15.53 -24.19
N GLN A 19 -11.51 -16.73 -24.76
CA GLN A 19 -10.39 -17.67 -24.79
C GLN A 19 -9.17 -17.11 -25.57
N GLN A 20 -9.42 -16.41 -26.67
CA GLN A 20 -8.36 -15.75 -27.42
C GLN A 20 -7.71 -14.63 -26.58
N LYS A 21 -8.50 -13.83 -25.86
CA LYS A 21 -7.98 -12.82 -24.93
C LYS A 21 -7.20 -13.45 -23.78
N GLU A 22 -7.68 -14.55 -23.21
CA GLU A 22 -6.97 -15.29 -22.16
C GLU A 22 -5.58 -15.73 -22.65
N THR A 23 -5.53 -16.35 -23.84
CA THR A 23 -4.27 -16.81 -24.45
C THR A 23 -3.32 -15.63 -24.69
N GLN A 24 -3.84 -14.53 -25.24
CA GLN A 24 -3.04 -13.34 -25.51
C GLN A 24 -2.50 -12.69 -24.24
N PHE A 25 -3.29 -12.65 -23.16
CA PHE A 25 -2.80 -12.18 -21.87
C PHE A 25 -1.74 -13.11 -21.30
N ARG A 26 -1.95 -14.43 -21.37
CA ARG A 26 -0.96 -15.43 -20.93
C ARG A 26 0.39 -15.23 -21.62
N ASP A 27 0.41 -15.05 -22.94
CA ASP A 27 1.64 -14.85 -23.71
C ASP A 27 2.35 -13.52 -23.38
N ILE A 28 1.60 -12.43 -23.17
CA ILE A 28 2.15 -11.13 -22.76
C ILE A 28 2.75 -11.21 -21.35
N ILE A 29 2.10 -11.93 -20.44
CA ILE A 29 2.58 -12.11 -19.06
C ILE A 29 3.86 -12.95 -19.06
N LEU A 30 3.89 -14.08 -19.77
CA LEU A 30 5.04 -14.98 -19.82
C LEU A 30 6.25 -14.34 -20.52
N SER A 31 6.05 -13.57 -21.58
CA SER A 31 7.13 -12.88 -22.30
C SER A 31 7.76 -11.72 -21.51
N SER A 32 7.04 -11.16 -20.53
CA SER A 32 7.51 -10.02 -19.72
C SER A 32 8.10 -10.39 -18.36
N ALA A 33 7.91 -11.62 -17.88
CA ALA A 33 8.47 -12.12 -16.62
C ALA A 33 10.00 -12.33 -16.65
N GLY A 34 10.58 -12.51 -17.84
CA GLY A 34 12.01 -12.78 -18.01
C GLY A 34 12.93 -11.57 -17.90
N THR A 35 12.43 -10.34 -18.10
CA THR A 35 13.23 -9.11 -18.05
C THR A 35 13.02 -8.40 -16.72
N GLN A 36 14.06 -8.33 -15.90
CA GLN A 36 14.04 -7.56 -14.65
C GLN A 36 13.79 -6.08 -14.97
N LYS A 37 12.60 -5.58 -14.63
CA LYS A 37 12.17 -4.20 -14.94
C LYS A 37 12.50 -3.19 -13.85
N ILE A 38 12.73 -3.65 -12.62
CA ILE A 38 13.04 -2.80 -11.47
C ILE A 38 14.41 -3.19 -10.92
N THR A 39 15.31 -2.22 -10.88
CA THR A 39 16.65 -2.34 -10.31
C THR A 39 16.67 -1.93 -8.84
N ASP A 40 17.64 -2.43 -8.09
CA ASP A 40 17.91 -1.99 -6.72
C ASP A 40 18.06 -0.47 -6.59
N GLN A 41 18.71 0.17 -7.56
CA GLN A 41 18.89 1.62 -7.56
C GLN A 41 17.56 2.38 -7.61
N GLU A 42 16.57 1.87 -8.34
CA GLU A 42 15.22 2.46 -8.40
C GLU A 42 14.48 2.30 -7.06
N VAL A 43 14.59 1.13 -6.43
CA VAL A 43 14.01 0.87 -5.10
C VAL A 43 14.65 1.78 -4.05
N ILE A 44 15.98 1.90 -4.05
CA ILE A 44 16.73 2.78 -3.15
C ILE A 44 16.31 4.25 -3.35
N GLN A 45 16.17 4.68 -4.59
CA GLN A 45 15.75 6.05 -4.90
C GLN A 45 14.30 6.33 -4.45
N ALA A 46 13.39 5.39 -4.67
CA ALA A 46 12.00 5.49 -4.20
C ALA A 46 11.92 5.52 -2.67
N PHE A 47 12.71 4.71 -1.97
CA PHE A 47 12.80 4.74 -0.51
C PHE A 47 13.38 6.06 0.00
N ALA A 48 14.41 6.61 -0.67
CA ALA A 48 14.99 7.90 -0.32
C ALA A 48 13.99 9.05 -0.45
N ASP A 49 13.17 9.05 -1.52
CA ASP A 49 12.08 10.01 -1.71
C ASP A 49 11.01 9.88 -0.63
N LEU A 50 10.53 8.65 -0.35
CA LEU A 50 9.59 8.38 0.73
C LEU A 50 10.12 8.91 2.08
N ARG A 51 11.40 8.67 2.39
CA ARG A 51 12.04 9.16 3.60
C ARG A 51 12.03 10.68 3.68
N GLN A 52 12.31 11.37 2.58
CA GLN A 52 12.25 12.82 2.52
C GLN A 52 10.83 13.34 2.76
N LYS A 53 9.82 12.70 2.18
CA LYS A 53 8.40 13.07 2.38
C LYS A 53 7.96 12.89 3.84
N VAL A 54 8.34 11.77 4.48
CA VAL A 54 8.11 11.55 5.92
C VAL A 54 8.78 12.63 6.77
N GLN A 55 10.01 13.03 6.44
CA GLN A 55 10.71 14.10 7.15
C GLN A 55 10.02 15.44 7.02
N GLN A 56 9.52 15.79 5.83
CA GLN A 56 8.76 17.02 5.58
C GLN A 56 7.44 17.02 6.36
N LEU A 57 6.70 15.91 6.33
CA LEU A 57 5.46 15.74 7.08
C LEU A 57 5.68 15.91 8.59
N ALA A 58 6.66 15.21 9.16
CA ALA A 58 6.97 15.27 10.59
C ALA A 58 7.55 16.61 11.07
N SER A 59 7.89 17.49 10.14
CA SER A 59 8.36 18.86 10.40
C SER A 59 7.30 19.91 10.08
N SER A 60 6.07 19.49 9.76
CA SER A 60 4.96 20.39 9.43
C SER A 60 4.63 21.32 10.60
N SER A 61 4.48 22.61 10.31
CA SER A 61 4.03 23.62 11.27
C SER A 61 2.58 23.44 11.72
N THR A 62 1.83 22.56 11.04
CA THR A 62 0.48 22.15 11.47
C THR A 62 0.52 21.35 12.76
N PHE A 63 1.64 20.68 13.08
CA PHE A 63 1.82 19.98 14.35
C PHE A 63 2.31 20.93 15.45
N ASP A 64 1.65 20.86 16.62
CA ASP A 64 2.12 21.49 17.84
C ASP A 64 3.09 20.57 18.59
N LEU A 65 4.37 20.64 18.21
CA LEU A 65 5.44 19.84 18.81
C LEU A 65 5.94 20.40 20.15
N ALA A 66 5.42 21.54 20.59
CA ALA A 66 5.77 22.15 21.88
C ALA A 66 4.76 21.74 22.96
N ASN A 67 3.49 21.55 22.60
CA ASN A 67 2.43 21.22 23.53
C ASN A 67 1.89 19.81 23.27
N ILE A 68 2.55 18.81 23.86
CA ILE A 68 2.10 17.42 23.77
C ILE A 68 0.76 17.25 24.51
N PRO A 69 -0.28 16.71 23.85
CA PRO A 69 -1.61 16.60 24.42
C PRO A 69 -1.64 15.73 25.68
N ALA A 70 -2.59 16.01 26.57
CA ALA A 70 -2.87 15.13 27.69
C ALA A 70 -3.40 13.79 27.20
N ILE A 71 -2.97 12.72 27.88
CA ILE A 71 -3.37 11.36 27.53
C ILE A 71 -4.86 11.19 27.83
N SER A 72 -5.63 10.81 26.82
CA SER A 72 -7.06 10.49 26.95
C SER A 72 -7.28 9.00 27.30
N SER A 73 -8.36 8.72 28.04
CA SER A 73 -8.84 7.36 28.32
C SER A 73 -9.18 6.60 27.03
N ASP A 74 -9.68 7.30 26.03
CA ASP A 74 -10.26 6.71 24.82
C ASP A 74 -9.19 6.32 23.78
N TRP A 75 -7.93 6.65 24.05
CA TRP A 75 -6.82 6.32 23.18
C TRP A 75 -6.42 4.85 23.27
N THR A 76 -5.97 4.31 22.13
CA THR A 76 -5.35 2.99 22.08
C THR A 76 -4.08 2.96 22.94
N GLN A 77 -3.70 1.78 23.46
CA GLN A 77 -2.49 1.64 24.27
C GLN A 77 -1.23 2.11 23.51
N LYS A 78 -1.17 1.86 22.19
CA LYS A 78 -0.07 2.33 21.32
C LYS A 78 0.04 3.85 21.32
N MET A 79 -1.09 4.57 21.22
CA MET A 79 -1.11 6.05 21.30
C MET A 79 -0.71 6.53 22.70
N LYS A 80 -1.28 5.95 23.76
CA LYS A 80 -0.96 6.31 25.15
C LYS A 80 0.54 6.22 25.41
N ASN A 81 1.16 5.10 25.03
CA ASN A 81 2.60 4.88 25.19
C ASN A 81 3.42 5.90 24.39
N PHE A 82 3.04 6.15 23.13
CA PHE A 82 3.74 7.11 22.28
C PHE A 82 3.74 8.53 22.89
N TYR A 83 2.57 9.03 23.28
CA TYR A 83 2.43 10.38 23.83
C TYR A 83 3.03 10.53 25.23
N ALA A 84 2.99 9.48 26.07
CA ALA A 84 3.69 9.45 27.35
C ALA A 84 5.20 9.66 27.17
N VAL A 85 5.80 8.98 26.18
CA VAL A 85 7.23 9.11 25.86
C VAL A 85 7.56 10.48 25.26
N CYS A 86 6.66 11.07 24.47
CA CYS A 86 6.91 12.38 23.84
C CYS A 86 6.82 13.56 24.82
N ARG A 87 6.00 13.46 25.88
CA ARG A 87 5.73 14.57 26.81
C ARG A 87 6.97 15.22 27.43
N PRO A 88 7.99 14.50 27.92
CA PRO A 88 9.19 15.13 28.49
C PRO A 88 10.20 15.61 27.44
N LEU A 89 9.96 15.40 26.15
CA LEU A 89 10.92 15.65 25.08
C LEU A 89 10.85 17.07 24.53
N ARG A 90 11.95 17.54 23.94
CA ARG A 90 12.00 18.78 23.18
C ARG A 90 11.40 18.57 21.79
N SER A 91 10.91 19.65 21.15
CA SER A 91 10.23 19.57 19.85
C SER A 91 11.04 18.87 18.75
N ARG A 92 12.38 18.98 18.77
CA ARG A 92 13.27 18.26 17.85
C ARG A 92 13.17 16.74 18.03
N ASP A 93 13.19 16.27 19.27
CA ASP A 93 13.14 14.85 19.60
C ASP A 93 11.73 14.29 19.37
N VAL A 94 10.69 15.09 19.63
CA VAL A 94 9.31 14.78 19.25
C VAL A 94 9.19 14.62 17.74
N SER A 95 9.72 15.54 16.93
CA SER A 95 9.73 15.40 15.46
C SER A 95 10.41 14.11 15.01
N ASN A 96 11.54 13.74 15.63
CA ASN A 96 12.21 12.47 15.33
C ASN A 96 11.36 11.25 15.72
N ARG A 97 10.62 11.32 16.83
CA ARG A 97 9.65 10.29 17.22
C ARG A 97 8.48 10.20 16.24
N LEU A 98 7.98 11.32 15.72
CA LEU A 98 6.95 11.33 14.66
C LEU A 98 7.46 10.59 13.42
N LYS A 99 8.66 10.92 12.92
CA LYS A 99 9.27 10.22 11.77
C LYS A 99 9.31 8.71 11.99
N ALA A 100 9.85 8.29 13.13
CA ALA A 100 9.94 6.88 13.48
C ALA A 100 8.56 6.22 13.57
N ARG A 101 7.56 6.91 14.13
CA ARG A 101 6.22 6.37 14.28
C ARG A 101 5.46 6.29 12.95
N ILE A 102 5.61 7.27 12.07
CA ILE A 102 5.08 7.23 10.70
C ILE A 102 5.66 6.01 9.99
N PHE A 103 6.99 5.84 9.98
CA PHE A 103 7.62 4.66 9.39
C PHE A 103 7.16 3.34 10.01
N ALA A 104 6.98 3.29 11.33
CA ALA A 104 6.46 2.08 11.98
C ALA A 104 5.04 1.74 11.52
N ILE A 105 4.17 2.73 11.29
CA ILE A 105 2.83 2.52 10.74
C ILE A 105 2.92 2.03 9.29
N LEU A 106 3.71 2.71 8.45
CA LEU A 106 3.90 2.33 7.04
C LEU A 106 4.49 0.92 6.90
N HIS A 107 5.45 0.57 7.75
CA HIS A 107 6.01 -0.77 7.78
C HIS A 107 4.97 -1.81 8.19
N GLN A 108 4.24 -1.56 9.29
CA GLN A 108 3.24 -2.51 9.78
C GLN A 108 2.08 -2.73 8.80
N LEU A 109 1.71 -1.71 8.02
CA LEU A 109 0.53 -1.77 7.15
C LEU A 109 0.86 -2.08 5.70
N ILE A 110 2.03 -1.66 5.20
CA ILE A 110 2.39 -1.71 3.77
C ILE A 110 3.70 -2.44 3.54
N LEU A 111 4.81 -1.97 4.12
CA LEU A 111 6.15 -2.40 3.68
C LEU A 111 6.57 -3.78 4.21
N GLY A 112 6.03 -4.19 5.36
CA GLY A 112 6.45 -5.39 6.06
C GLY A 112 5.75 -6.68 5.62
N GLU A 113 4.71 -6.59 4.80
CA GLU A 113 3.91 -7.74 4.36
C GLU A 113 3.76 -7.75 2.84
N PRO A 114 3.62 -8.91 2.18
CA PRO A 114 3.18 -8.97 0.79
C PRO A 114 1.91 -8.14 0.59
N TYR A 115 1.91 -7.30 -0.44
CA TYR A 115 0.78 -6.45 -0.78
C TYR A 115 0.72 -6.26 -2.29
N PHE A 116 -0.27 -6.86 -2.94
CA PHE A 116 -0.42 -6.82 -4.40
C PHE A 116 -1.34 -5.72 -4.94
N GLY A 117 -1.62 -4.65 -4.19
CA GLY A 117 -2.49 -3.57 -4.69
C GLY A 117 -3.99 -3.83 -4.53
N LEU A 118 -4.36 -4.92 -3.87
CA LEU A 118 -5.74 -5.40 -3.83
C LEU A 118 -6.46 -4.99 -2.54
N LYS A 119 -5.81 -5.01 -1.37
CA LYS A 119 -6.43 -4.76 -0.04
C LYS A 119 -7.40 -3.56 0.00
N ARG A 120 -8.60 -3.77 0.56
CA ARG A 120 -9.65 -2.74 0.78
C ARG A 120 -10.14 -2.75 2.22
N GLU A 121 -10.52 -1.58 2.73
CA GLU A 121 -10.88 -1.36 4.14
C GLU A 121 -12.25 -1.94 4.53
N ASN A 122 -13.12 -2.24 3.55
CA ASN A 122 -14.49 -2.71 3.78
C ASN A 122 -14.65 -4.21 3.48
N HIS A 123 -14.40 -5.05 4.49
CA HIS A 123 -14.74 -6.49 4.49
C HIS A 123 -16.24 -6.78 4.71
N THR A 124 -17.13 -5.78 4.57
CA THR A 124 -18.57 -5.95 4.85
C THR A 124 -19.38 -6.56 3.72
N THR A 125 -18.78 -6.80 2.55
CA THR A 125 -19.41 -7.65 1.52
C THR A 125 -18.41 -8.67 1.00
N PRO A 126 -18.73 -9.98 1.05
CA PRO A 126 -17.96 -11.00 0.38
C PRO A 126 -18.24 -10.88 -1.13
N ARG A 127 -17.68 -9.87 -1.79
CA ARG A 127 -17.56 -9.88 -3.24
C ARG A 127 -16.14 -10.31 -3.55
N ASN A 128 -16.03 -11.59 -3.91
CA ASN A 128 -14.84 -12.30 -4.37
C ASN A 128 -13.81 -12.56 -3.25
N GLY A 129 -14.07 -13.56 -2.41
CA GLY A 129 -13.13 -13.99 -1.35
C GLY A 129 -11.77 -14.48 -1.87
N GLU A 130 -11.65 -14.83 -3.16
CA GLU A 130 -10.49 -15.54 -3.71
C GLU A 130 -9.34 -14.62 -4.18
N LEU A 131 -9.61 -13.34 -4.50
CA LEU A 131 -8.59 -12.41 -5.01
C LEU A 131 -7.68 -11.85 -3.90
N TRP A 132 -8.15 -11.89 -2.65
CA TRP A 132 -7.42 -11.35 -1.50
C TRP A 132 -6.44 -12.35 -0.90
N ASP A 133 -6.61 -13.64 -1.22
CA ASP A 133 -5.72 -14.72 -0.78
C ASP A 133 -4.39 -14.75 -1.56
N ILE A 134 -4.21 -13.84 -2.54
CA ILE A 134 -2.94 -13.70 -3.27
C ILE A 134 -1.81 -13.31 -2.31
N ASP A 135 -2.07 -12.44 -1.32
CA ASP A 135 -1.08 -12.09 -0.30
C ASP A 135 -0.68 -13.33 0.54
N VAL A 136 -1.64 -14.24 0.80
CA VAL A 136 -1.42 -15.50 1.53
C VAL A 136 -0.62 -16.50 0.68
N MET A 137 -0.89 -16.56 -0.63
CA MET A 137 -0.20 -17.48 -1.53
C MET A 137 1.30 -17.22 -1.59
N ASP A 138 1.74 -15.96 -1.50
CA ASP A 138 3.17 -15.61 -1.41
C ASP A 138 3.86 -16.22 -0.17
N GLN A 139 3.17 -16.17 0.97
CA GLN A 139 3.64 -16.76 2.23
C GLN A 139 3.67 -18.29 2.13
N GLU A 140 2.64 -18.91 1.55
CA GLU A 140 2.56 -20.36 1.36
C GLU A 140 3.64 -20.88 0.40
N LEU A 141 3.93 -20.18 -0.69
CA LEU A 141 5.02 -20.54 -1.61
C LEU A 141 6.38 -20.51 -0.90
N THR A 142 6.57 -19.54 0.00
CA THR A 142 7.77 -19.44 0.83
C THR A 142 7.86 -20.61 1.82
N LEU A 143 6.76 -20.96 2.48
CA LEU A 143 6.67 -22.11 3.41
C LEU A 143 6.90 -23.45 2.71
N CYS A 144 6.46 -23.57 1.46
CA CYS A 144 6.68 -24.74 0.61
C CYS A 144 8.13 -24.85 0.05
N ALA A 145 9.04 -23.96 0.47
CA ALA A 145 10.42 -23.90 0.02
C ALA A 145 10.56 -23.79 -1.52
N VAL A 146 9.62 -23.11 -2.17
CA VAL A 146 9.71 -22.80 -3.60
C VAL A 146 10.93 -21.92 -3.83
N ASN A 147 11.62 -22.13 -4.96
CA ASN A 147 12.80 -21.35 -5.32
C ASN A 147 12.47 -19.84 -5.34
N ALA A 148 13.33 -19.02 -4.72
CA ALA A 148 13.11 -17.57 -4.61
C ALA A 148 12.93 -16.87 -5.97
N GLY A 149 13.63 -17.33 -7.02
CA GLY A 149 13.45 -16.81 -8.37
C GLY A 149 12.08 -17.13 -8.94
N ALA A 150 11.56 -18.34 -8.70
CA ALA A 150 10.21 -18.71 -9.11
C ALA A 150 9.12 -17.94 -8.35
N ILE A 151 9.33 -17.66 -7.05
CA ILE A 151 8.45 -16.78 -6.27
C ILE A 151 8.47 -15.36 -6.84
N ALA A 152 9.65 -14.82 -7.16
CA ALA A 152 9.77 -13.50 -7.78
C ALA A 152 9.08 -13.42 -9.15
N ASP A 153 9.25 -14.43 -10.00
CA ASP A 153 8.55 -14.51 -11.30
C ASP A 153 7.03 -14.56 -11.12
N TRP A 154 6.55 -15.34 -10.13
CA TRP A 154 5.13 -15.39 -9.78
C TRP A 154 4.61 -14.03 -9.30
N ARG A 155 5.34 -13.33 -8.41
CA ARG A 155 5.00 -11.97 -7.96
C ARG A 155 4.89 -11.00 -9.13
N ILE A 156 5.88 -10.99 -10.01
CA ILE A 156 5.91 -10.12 -11.21
C ILE A 156 4.72 -10.41 -12.11
N CYS A 157 4.43 -11.69 -12.40
CA CYS A 157 3.30 -12.08 -13.23
C CYS A 157 1.97 -11.63 -12.61
N THR A 158 1.81 -11.84 -11.31
CA THR A 158 0.62 -11.46 -10.54
C THR A 158 0.41 -9.94 -10.58
N LEU A 159 1.46 -9.16 -10.36
CA LEU A 159 1.39 -7.70 -10.44
C LEU A 159 1.07 -7.20 -11.85
N ASN A 160 1.61 -7.84 -12.89
CA ASN A 160 1.24 -7.54 -14.28
C ASN A 160 -0.24 -7.81 -14.54
N CYS A 161 -0.80 -8.92 -14.01
CA CYS A 161 -2.23 -9.20 -14.11
C CYS A 161 -3.07 -8.12 -13.42
N ILE A 162 -2.65 -7.67 -12.24
CA ILE A 162 -3.40 -6.68 -11.46
C ILE A 162 -3.33 -5.30 -12.13
N ASP A 163 -2.19 -4.92 -12.71
CA ASP A 163 -2.05 -3.69 -13.50
C ASP A 163 -3.05 -3.63 -14.67
N LEU A 164 -3.33 -4.77 -15.31
CA LEU A 164 -4.31 -4.85 -16.40
C LEU A 164 -5.74 -4.57 -15.93
N LEU A 165 -6.06 -4.82 -14.66
CA LEU A 165 -7.38 -4.53 -14.10
C LEU A 165 -7.60 -3.04 -13.85
N LYS A 166 -6.52 -2.23 -13.82
CA LYS A 166 -6.57 -0.77 -13.59
C LYS A 166 -7.43 -0.39 -12.37
N LEU A 167 -7.32 -1.18 -11.31
CA LEU A 167 -8.08 -0.93 -10.09
C LEU A 167 -7.57 0.35 -9.41
N PRO A 168 -8.46 1.19 -8.85
CA PRO A 168 -8.04 2.36 -8.10
C PRO A 168 -7.37 1.95 -6.78
N ASP A 169 -6.37 2.74 -6.36
CA ASP A 169 -5.73 2.62 -5.05
C ASP A 169 -6.63 3.19 -3.95
N GLU A 170 -7.18 2.30 -3.14
CA GLU A 170 -7.97 2.62 -1.95
C GLU A 170 -7.17 2.42 -0.67
N TYR A 171 -6.12 1.60 -0.70
CA TYR A 171 -5.39 1.24 0.51
C TYR A 171 -4.54 2.40 1.03
N SER A 172 -3.98 3.22 0.13
CA SER A 172 -3.26 4.43 0.56
C SER A 172 -4.14 5.37 1.40
N HIS A 173 -5.44 5.43 1.11
CA HIS A 173 -6.39 6.29 1.82
C HIS A 173 -6.68 5.76 3.22
N SER A 174 -6.87 4.44 3.36
CA SER A 174 -7.02 3.78 4.67
C SER A 174 -5.80 4.00 5.57
N VAL A 175 -4.59 3.82 5.02
CA VAL A 175 -3.35 4.05 5.77
C VAL A 175 -3.19 5.53 6.12
N ALA A 176 -3.53 6.44 5.20
CA ALA A 176 -3.52 7.87 5.47
C ALA A 176 -4.45 8.24 6.63
N ALA A 177 -5.69 7.74 6.64
CA ALA A 177 -6.64 7.94 7.73
C ALA A 177 -6.12 7.38 9.06
N THR A 178 -5.44 6.23 9.03
CA THR A 178 -4.80 5.66 10.23
C THR A 178 -3.70 6.57 10.79
N ILE A 179 -2.84 7.11 9.93
CA ILE A 179 -1.78 8.06 10.32
C ILE A 179 -2.41 9.34 10.86
N GLU A 180 -3.40 9.89 10.15
CA GLU A 180 -4.11 11.11 10.54
C GLU A 180 -4.76 10.95 11.91
N ASN A 181 -5.55 9.91 12.13
CA ASN A 181 -6.21 9.63 13.41
C ASN A 181 -5.20 9.49 14.57
N PHE A 182 -4.04 8.87 14.31
CA PHE A 182 -2.99 8.71 15.32
C PHE A 182 -2.38 10.06 15.74
N PHE A 183 -2.20 10.98 14.79
CA PHE A 183 -1.56 12.29 15.02
C PHE A 183 -2.53 13.46 15.16
N ALA A 184 -3.85 13.25 14.99
CA ALA A 184 -4.87 14.26 15.15
C ALA A 184 -4.77 15.03 16.49
N PRO A 185 -4.44 14.40 17.63
CA PRO A 185 -4.23 15.11 18.88
C PRO A 185 -3.08 16.14 18.88
N LEU A 186 -2.11 16.03 17.96
CA LEU A 186 -0.99 16.97 17.82
C LEU A 186 -1.30 18.14 16.89
N ILE A 187 -2.44 18.15 16.20
CA ILE A 187 -2.74 19.24 15.27
C ILE A 187 -2.98 20.52 16.08
N HIS A 188 -2.27 21.58 15.73
CA HIS A 188 -2.38 22.86 16.41
C HIS A 188 -3.83 23.36 16.40
N LYS A 189 -4.35 23.78 17.56
CA LYS A 189 -5.76 24.20 17.70
C LYS A 189 -6.14 25.37 16.79
N ARG A 190 -5.17 26.23 16.45
CA ARG A 190 -5.32 27.37 15.52
C ARG A 190 -4.97 27.05 14.06
N ALA A 191 -4.66 25.80 13.73
CA ALA A 191 -4.39 25.41 12.35
C ALA A 191 -5.63 25.68 11.48
N THR A 192 -5.44 26.45 10.43
CA THR A 192 -6.49 26.81 9.47
C THR A 192 -6.98 25.58 8.70
N LYS A 193 -8.16 25.66 8.08
CA LYS A 193 -8.68 24.60 7.20
C LYS A 193 -7.69 24.27 6.08
N SER A 194 -7.03 25.30 5.50
CA SER A 194 -6.04 25.10 4.44
C SER A 194 -4.82 24.32 4.93
N GLN A 195 -4.30 24.63 6.12
CA GLN A 195 -3.14 23.94 6.70
C GLN A 195 -3.44 22.48 7.08
N ARG A 196 -4.68 22.21 7.51
CA ARG A 196 -5.16 20.84 7.78
C ARG A 196 -5.24 20.04 6.49
N LYS A 197 -5.88 20.60 5.45
CA LYS A 197 -5.98 19.99 4.13
C LYS A 197 -4.60 19.69 3.52
N GLU A 198 -3.66 20.62 3.59
CA GLU A 198 -2.29 20.40 3.09
C GLU A 198 -1.59 19.26 3.85
N MET A 199 -1.82 19.14 5.16
CA MET A 199 -1.28 18.03 5.95
C MET A 199 -1.93 16.70 5.58
N GLU A 200 -3.25 16.66 5.39
CA GLU A 200 -3.98 15.49 4.90
C GLU A 200 -3.43 15.02 3.54
N GLU A 201 -3.22 15.96 2.61
CA GLU A 201 -2.63 15.69 1.29
C GLU A 201 -1.20 15.12 1.40
N LYS A 202 -0.37 15.67 2.30
CA LYS A 202 0.99 15.14 2.57
C LYS A 202 0.97 13.75 3.19
N ILE A 203 0.03 13.48 4.10
CA ILE A 203 -0.15 12.14 4.69
C ILE A 203 -0.55 11.14 3.59
N LEU A 204 -1.49 11.52 2.73
CA LEU A 204 -1.91 10.69 1.60
C LEU A 204 -0.77 10.43 0.62
N GLU A 205 0.03 11.45 0.30
CA GLU A 205 1.20 11.30 -0.57
C GLU A 205 2.21 10.30 0.01
N VAL A 206 2.52 10.39 1.31
CA VAL A 206 3.40 9.45 2.00
C VAL A 206 2.86 8.01 1.93
N SER A 207 1.55 7.83 2.12
CA SER A 207 0.92 6.51 2.01
C SER A 207 0.99 5.96 0.58
N LYS A 208 0.69 6.78 -0.44
CA LYS A 208 0.78 6.38 -1.86
C LYS A 208 2.20 5.99 -2.26
N LYS A 209 3.19 6.80 -1.86
CA LYS A 209 4.61 6.49 -2.11
C LYS A 209 5.06 5.19 -1.45
N SER A 210 4.48 4.84 -0.30
CA SER A 210 4.78 3.58 0.38
C SER A 210 4.17 2.38 -0.35
N VAL A 211 2.94 2.52 -0.86
CA VAL A 211 2.27 1.51 -1.71
C VAL A 211 3.07 1.31 -3.00
N GLU A 212 3.41 2.41 -3.70
CA GLU A 212 4.24 2.38 -4.91
C GLU A 212 5.58 1.67 -4.66
N LEU A 213 6.28 2.03 -3.58
CA LEU A 213 7.54 1.40 -3.19
C LEU A 213 7.38 -0.10 -2.94
N ARG A 214 6.32 -0.52 -2.23
CA ARG A 214 6.09 -1.95 -1.97
C ARG A 214 5.87 -2.73 -3.27
N MET A 215 5.08 -2.17 -4.19
CA MET A 215 4.83 -2.78 -5.49
C MET A 215 6.13 -2.87 -6.32
N MET A 216 7.00 -1.87 -6.24
CA MET A 216 8.33 -1.92 -6.87
C MET A 216 9.21 -3.01 -6.27
N MET A 217 9.28 -3.10 -4.94
CA MET A 217 10.04 -4.13 -4.22
C MET A 217 9.61 -5.54 -4.63
N GLN A 218 8.30 -5.79 -4.75
CA GLN A 218 7.77 -7.08 -5.19
C GLN A 218 8.04 -7.42 -6.66
N ARG A 219 8.31 -6.40 -7.49
CA ARG A 219 8.72 -6.58 -8.90
C ARG A 219 10.22 -6.80 -9.06
N SER A 220 11.00 -6.60 -8.01
CA SER A 220 12.44 -6.88 -8.02
C SER A 220 12.71 -8.37 -7.81
N LYS A 221 13.70 -8.89 -8.52
CA LYS A 221 14.21 -10.26 -8.33
C LYS A 221 15.27 -10.34 -7.23
N GLU A 222 15.70 -9.21 -6.68
CA GLU A 222 16.84 -9.11 -5.76
C GLU A 222 16.46 -9.46 -4.31
N GLY A 223 15.16 -9.62 -4.02
CA GLY A 223 14.64 -10.13 -2.75
C GLY A 223 14.44 -9.03 -1.70
N TYR A 224 13.17 -8.68 -1.46
CA TYR A 224 12.73 -7.64 -0.55
C TYR A 224 11.47 -8.03 0.22
#